data_AF-A0ABC9ATG5-F1
#
_entry.id   AF-A0ABC9ATG5-F1
#
_cell.length_a   1.000
_cell.length_b   1.000
_cell.length_c   1.000
_cell.angle_alpha   90.00
_cell.angle_beta   90.00
_cell.angle_gamma   90.00
#
_symmetry.space_group_name_H-M   'P 1'
#
loop_
_entity.id
_entity.type
_entity.pdbx_description
1 polymer ?
#
loop_
_entity_poly.entity_id
_entity_poly.type
_entity_poly.pdbx_seq_one_letter_code
_entity_poly.pdbx_strand_id
1 'polypeptide(L)'
;MAVVLDALASYVLDMLTKMGRDEVQMLFGVSGEIKKMGTKLNDLKNFLADADRRNITDQSVQAWVGELRDAMYEATNILDICQLKAMERGKTHDAGCLNPLLYCMRNPLHAHKIGSRMKKLNQRLEEIKKRSLEFGFINLNLYEDQSRRVASSRPASRETSGELDESSLVGEKIEEDTRNLVEMLTAEDPTKNENNKIIVFAIVGVGGIILVKPP
;
A
#
# COMPACT_ATOMS: atom_id res chain seq x y z
N MET A 1 -6.34 -7.07 1.76
CA MET A 1 -5.17 -7.51 2.56
C MET A 1 -3.86 -7.09 1.92
N ALA A 2 -3.70 -7.20 0.59
CA ALA A 2 -2.45 -6.83 -0.07
C ALA A 2 -2.19 -5.32 -0.19
N VAL A 3 -3.20 -4.44 -0.17
CA VAL A 3 -2.99 -2.98 -0.02
C VAL A 3 -2.16 -2.60 1.21
N VAL A 4 -2.45 -3.21 2.36
CA VAL A 4 -1.67 -2.97 3.61
C VAL A 4 -0.26 -3.55 3.45
N LEU A 5 -0.13 -4.70 2.80
CA LEU A 5 1.16 -5.32 2.56
C LEU A 5 2.03 -4.54 1.58
N ASP A 6 1.44 -3.95 0.55
CA ASP A 6 2.09 -3.10 -0.44
C ASP A 6 2.61 -1.80 0.21
N ALA A 7 1.79 -1.19 1.07
CA ALA A 7 2.20 -0.05 1.88
C ALA A 7 3.38 -0.41 2.81
N LEU A 8 3.32 -1.56 3.48
CA LEU A 8 4.42 -2.06 4.32
C LEU A 8 5.68 -2.36 3.50
N ALA A 9 5.56 -3.02 2.35
CA ALA A 9 6.67 -3.29 1.45
C ALA A 9 7.33 -1.99 0.97
N SER A 10 6.52 -1.00 0.62
CA SER A 10 6.98 0.33 0.20
C SER A 10 7.70 1.06 1.34
N TYR A 11 7.16 0.99 2.55
CA TYR A 11 7.78 1.56 3.74
C TYR A 11 9.15 0.93 4.03
N VAL A 12 9.22 -0.41 4.02
CA VAL A 12 10.49 -1.14 4.22
C VAL A 12 11.48 -0.78 3.11
N LEU A 13 11.03 -0.71 1.85
CA LEU A 13 11.89 -0.36 0.71
C LEU A 13 12.43 1.08 0.81
N ASP A 14 11.58 2.05 1.12
CA ASP A 14 12.01 3.45 1.31
C ASP A 14 13.01 3.56 2.46
N MET A 15 12.75 2.84 3.57
CA MET A 15 13.66 2.84 4.70
C MET A 15 15.00 2.20 4.33
N LEU A 16 15.03 1.04 3.68
CA LEU A 16 16.25 0.42 3.18
C LEU A 16 17.00 1.33 2.20
N THR A 17 16.29 2.07 1.35
CA THR A 17 16.88 3.01 0.38
C THR A 17 17.54 4.19 1.08
N LYS A 18 16.84 4.81 2.04
CA LYS A 18 17.39 5.89 2.88
C LYS A 18 18.64 5.45 3.61
N MET A 19 18.59 4.23 4.10
CA MET A 19 19.62 3.62 4.92
C MET A 19 20.85 3.19 4.12
N GLY A 20 20.65 2.68 2.90
CA GLY A 20 21.72 2.25 2.00
C GLY A 20 22.46 3.39 1.28
N ARG A 21 22.04 4.65 1.44
CA ARG A 21 22.74 5.80 0.82
C ARG A 21 24.11 6.09 1.42
N ASP A 22 24.30 5.81 2.71
CA ASP A 22 25.55 6.10 3.42
C ASP A 22 26.47 4.87 3.49
N GLU A 23 26.85 4.33 2.33
CA GLU A 23 27.58 3.06 2.25
C GLU A 23 28.96 3.09 2.94
N VAL A 24 29.60 4.26 3.03
CA VAL A 24 31.02 4.42 3.44
C VAL A 24 31.29 3.95 4.88
N GLN A 25 30.29 3.97 5.76
CA GLN A 25 30.44 3.51 7.15
C GLN A 25 29.80 2.14 7.44
N MET A 26 29.08 1.55 6.49
CA MET A 26 28.50 0.22 6.68
C MET A 26 29.53 -0.87 6.42
N LEU A 27 29.61 -1.87 7.32
CA LEU A 27 30.40 -3.08 7.03
C LEU A 27 29.93 -3.69 5.70
N PHE A 28 30.88 -3.93 4.80
CA PHE A 28 30.65 -4.37 3.41
C PHE A 28 29.62 -5.51 3.26
N GLY A 29 29.50 -6.40 4.24
CA GLY A 29 28.51 -7.49 4.23
C GLY A 29 27.06 -7.03 4.44
N VAL A 30 26.81 -6.02 5.28
CA VAL A 30 25.45 -5.58 5.63
C VAL A 30 24.84 -4.70 4.54
N SER A 31 25.62 -3.81 3.93
CA SER A 31 25.17 -3.02 2.78
C SER A 31 24.72 -3.94 1.63
N GLY A 32 25.51 -4.98 1.34
CA GLY A 32 25.16 -5.98 0.33
C GLY A 32 23.84 -6.71 0.62
N GLU A 33 23.58 -7.06 1.88
CA GLU A 33 22.32 -7.69 2.28
C GLU A 33 21.12 -6.72 2.19
N ILE A 34 21.29 -5.44 2.57
CA ILE A 34 20.24 -4.40 2.41
C ILE A 34 19.83 -4.26 0.95
N LYS A 35 20.82 -4.16 0.04
CA LYS A 35 20.57 -4.00 -1.40
C LYS A 35 19.81 -5.19 -1.98
N LYS A 36 20.26 -6.42 -1.68
CA LYS A 36 19.57 -7.66 -2.09
C LYS A 36 18.14 -7.70 -1.57
N MET A 37 17.92 -7.31 -0.32
CA MET A 37 16.59 -7.29 0.28
C MET A 37 15.69 -6.30 -0.45
N GLY A 38 16.17 -5.09 -0.72
CA GLY A 38 15.44 -4.08 -1.49
C GLY A 38 15.00 -4.59 -2.87
N THR A 39 15.90 -5.23 -3.62
CA THR A 39 15.56 -5.80 -4.93
C THR A 39 14.46 -6.86 -4.82
N LYS A 40 14.58 -7.81 -3.87
CA LYS A 40 13.57 -8.88 -3.70
C LYS A 40 12.23 -8.33 -3.26
N LEU A 41 12.22 -7.38 -2.33
CA LEU A 41 11.01 -6.73 -1.85
C LEU A 41 10.30 -5.98 -2.97
N ASN A 42 11.05 -5.31 -3.85
CA ASN A 42 10.48 -4.64 -5.01
C ASN A 42 9.81 -5.63 -5.98
N ASP A 43 10.44 -6.78 -6.25
CA ASP A 43 9.84 -7.82 -7.09
C ASP A 43 8.57 -8.41 -6.45
N LEU A 44 8.63 -8.70 -5.15
CA LEU A 44 7.50 -9.24 -4.38
C LEU A 44 6.34 -8.25 -4.30
N LYS A 45 6.63 -6.94 -4.21
CA LYS A 45 5.64 -5.86 -4.30
C LYS A 45 4.90 -5.91 -5.63
N ASN A 46 5.62 -6.08 -6.74
CA ASN A 46 4.99 -6.18 -8.06
C ASN A 46 4.11 -7.43 -8.18
N PHE A 47 4.52 -8.55 -7.58
CA PHE A 47 3.70 -9.77 -7.55
C PHE A 47 2.44 -9.62 -6.71
N LEU A 48 2.51 -8.91 -5.57
CA LEU A 48 1.32 -8.57 -4.79
C LEU A 48 0.33 -7.73 -5.60
N ALA A 49 0.82 -6.73 -6.34
CA ALA A 49 -0.01 -5.89 -7.18
C ALA A 49 -0.72 -6.69 -8.30
N ASP A 50 -0.02 -7.65 -8.92
CA ASP A 50 -0.61 -8.55 -9.91
C ASP A 50 -1.65 -9.49 -9.29
N ALA A 51 -1.37 -10.04 -8.10
CA ALA A 51 -2.30 -10.90 -7.37
C ALA A 51 -3.60 -10.17 -6.99
N ASP A 52 -3.48 -8.93 -6.50
CA ASP A 52 -4.64 -8.07 -6.20
C ASP A 52 -5.41 -7.71 -7.47
N ARG A 53 -4.71 -7.35 -8.57
CA ARG A 53 -5.36 -7.02 -9.85
C ARG A 53 -6.16 -8.20 -10.42
N ARG A 54 -5.67 -9.42 -10.25
CA ARG A 54 -6.35 -10.65 -10.69
C ARG A 54 -7.42 -11.13 -9.69
N ASN A 55 -7.53 -10.47 -8.54
CA ASN A 55 -8.42 -10.85 -7.44
C ASN A 55 -8.32 -12.34 -7.08
N ILE A 56 -7.09 -12.87 -7.01
CA ILE A 56 -6.86 -14.30 -6.77
C ILE A 56 -7.23 -14.62 -5.32
N THR A 57 -8.26 -15.45 -5.15
CA THR A 57 -8.76 -15.91 -3.84
C THR A 57 -8.23 -17.29 -3.44
N ASP A 58 -7.24 -17.82 -4.16
CA ASP A 58 -6.62 -19.12 -3.90
C ASP A 58 -5.97 -19.17 -2.50
N GLN A 59 -6.22 -20.26 -1.77
CA GLN A 59 -5.71 -20.43 -0.40
C GLN A 59 -4.18 -20.50 -0.35
N SER A 60 -3.53 -21.04 -1.38
CA SER A 60 -2.07 -21.12 -1.48
C SER A 60 -1.46 -19.73 -1.66
N VAL A 61 -2.12 -18.88 -2.45
CA VAL A 61 -1.74 -17.47 -2.61
C VAL A 61 -1.95 -16.70 -1.30
N GLN A 62 -3.04 -16.93 -0.58
CA GLN A 62 -3.25 -16.31 0.73
C GLN A 62 -2.20 -16.72 1.76
N ALA A 63 -1.84 -18.00 1.81
CA ALA A 63 -0.77 -18.51 2.68
C ALA A 63 0.58 -17.85 2.31
N TRP A 64 0.90 -17.77 1.02
CA TRP A 64 2.10 -17.10 0.52
C TRP A 64 2.14 -15.62 0.90
N VAL A 65 1.02 -14.88 0.75
CA VAL A 65 0.89 -13.48 1.20
C VAL A 65 1.12 -13.38 2.72
N GLY A 66 0.60 -14.32 3.50
CA GLY A 66 0.82 -14.40 4.94
C GLY A 66 2.30 -14.56 5.30
N GLU A 67 3.03 -15.43 4.60
CA GLU A 67 4.46 -15.61 4.83
C GLU A 67 5.28 -14.37 4.46
N LEU A 68 4.91 -13.70 3.36
CA LEU A 68 5.52 -12.44 2.97
C LEU A 68 5.28 -11.37 4.03
N ARG A 69 4.06 -11.29 4.60
CA ARG A 69 3.74 -10.39 5.70
C ARG A 69 4.65 -10.62 6.91
N ASP A 70 4.83 -11.87 7.29
CA ASP A 70 5.65 -12.21 8.45
C ASP A 70 7.13 -11.85 8.23
N ALA A 71 7.63 -12.01 6.99
CA ALA A 71 8.96 -11.54 6.62
C ALA A 71 9.09 -10.00 6.67
N MET A 72 8.05 -9.26 6.25
CA MET A 72 8.02 -7.79 6.34
C MET A 72 8.03 -7.29 7.80
N TYR A 73 7.29 -7.96 8.68
CA TYR A 73 7.34 -7.64 10.11
C TYR A 73 8.71 -7.94 10.71
N GLU A 74 9.36 -9.02 10.30
CA GLU A 74 10.73 -9.31 10.72
C GLU A 74 11.73 -8.25 10.22
N ALA A 75 11.56 -7.77 8.98
CA ALA A 75 12.35 -6.67 8.43
C ALA A 75 12.18 -5.39 9.27
N THR A 76 10.93 -5.02 9.54
CA THR A 76 10.59 -3.82 10.34
C THR A 76 11.17 -3.92 11.74
N ASN A 77 11.06 -5.08 12.40
CA ASN A 77 11.67 -5.31 13.72
C ASN A 77 13.21 -5.15 13.72
N ILE A 78 13.91 -5.61 12.66
CA ILE A 78 15.37 -5.38 12.55
C ILE A 78 15.67 -3.88 12.48
N LEU A 79 14.87 -3.13 11.71
CA LEU A 79 15.03 -1.69 11.53
C LEU A 79 14.73 -0.94 12.84
N ASP A 80 13.64 -1.29 13.52
CA ASP A 80 13.22 -0.69 14.79
C ASP A 80 14.27 -0.88 15.89
N ILE A 81 14.89 -2.06 15.98
CA ILE A 81 15.99 -2.29 16.93
C ILE A 81 17.15 -1.33 16.69
N CYS A 82 17.41 -0.98 15.44
CA CYS A 82 18.48 -0.05 15.11
C CYS A 82 18.09 1.40 15.33
N GLN A 83 16.82 1.76 15.13
CA GLN A 83 16.27 3.05 15.55
C GLN A 83 16.31 3.23 17.07
N LEU A 84 15.82 2.25 17.83
CA LEU A 84 15.81 2.29 19.29
C LEU A 84 17.23 2.49 19.85
N LYS A 85 18.20 1.74 19.33
CA LYS A 85 19.61 1.91 19.75
C LYS A 85 20.19 3.27 19.39
N ALA A 86 19.82 3.83 18.24
CA ALA A 86 20.21 5.18 17.86
C ALA A 86 19.61 6.22 18.81
N MET A 87 18.39 5.98 19.33
CA MET A 87 17.72 6.86 20.29
C MET A 87 18.29 6.76 21.72
N GLU A 88 18.66 5.56 22.19
CA GLU A 88 19.12 5.29 23.57
C GLU A 88 20.38 6.07 24.01
N ARG A 89 21.26 6.48 23.08
CA ARG A 89 22.48 7.23 23.43
C ARG A 89 22.36 8.76 23.35
N GLY A 90 21.15 9.27 23.07
CA GLY A 90 20.87 10.71 23.10
C GLY A 90 21.55 11.50 21.98
N LYS A 91 21.13 12.77 21.85
CA LYS A 91 21.72 13.79 20.96
C LYS A 91 23.17 14.09 21.36
N THR A 92 24.09 13.15 21.23
CA THR A 92 25.52 13.49 21.20
C THR A 92 25.80 14.17 19.87
N HIS A 93 26.43 15.33 19.97
CA HIS A 93 26.74 16.35 18.98
C HIS A 93 27.59 15.90 17.77
N ASP A 94 27.38 14.68 17.26
CA ASP A 94 28.04 14.19 16.04
C ASP A 94 27.02 14.23 14.90
N ALA A 95 26.93 15.40 14.26
CA ALA A 95 25.98 15.71 13.19
C ALA A 95 26.17 14.88 11.90
N GLY A 96 26.98 13.81 11.93
CA GLY A 96 27.38 13.04 10.77
C GLY A 96 26.65 11.72 10.54
N CYS A 97 25.84 11.21 11.48
CA CYS A 97 25.16 9.91 11.31
C CYS A 97 23.68 10.00 11.65
N LEU A 98 22.90 10.61 10.75
CA LEU A 98 21.43 10.62 10.80
C LEU A 98 20.81 9.25 10.50
N ASN A 99 21.64 8.22 10.29
CA ASN A 99 21.23 6.91 9.79
C ASN A 99 21.30 5.85 10.89
N PRO A 100 20.14 5.35 11.38
CA PRO A 100 20.07 4.41 12.50
C PRO A 100 20.83 3.10 12.30
N LEU A 101 20.96 2.59 11.05
CA LEU A 101 21.78 1.41 10.83
C LEU A 101 23.26 1.72 10.99
N LEU A 102 23.79 2.85 10.51
CA LEU A 102 25.20 3.20 10.74
C LEU A 102 25.57 3.14 12.21
N TYR A 103 24.65 3.61 13.04
CA TYR A 103 24.81 3.55 14.49
C TYR A 103 24.85 2.10 15.00
N CYS A 104 23.91 1.27 14.57
CA CYS A 104 23.90 -0.17 14.84
C CYS A 104 25.19 -0.88 14.41
N MET A 105 25.80 -0.39 13.34
CA MET A 105 26.99 -0.94 12.70
C MET A 105 28.31 -0.51 13.36
N ARG A 106 28.27 0.52 14.22
CA ARG A 106 29.44 1.02 14.96
C ARG A 106 29.96 0.04 16.02
N ASN A 107 29.10 -0.85 16.52
CA ASN A 107 29.51 -1.94 17.42
C ASN A 107 29.59 -3.27 16.64
N PRO A 108 30.77 -3.92 16.56
CA PRO A 108 30.96 -5.12 15.74
C PRO A 108 30.09 -6.31 16.17
N LEU A 109 29.82 -6.48 17.47
CA LEU A 109 28.93 -7.55 17.96
C LEU A 109 27.49 -7.33 17.50
N HIS A 110 27.03 -6.07 17.53
CA HIS A 110 25.71 -5.70 17.02
C HIS A 110 25.63 -5.81 15.50
N ALA A 111 26.65 -5.33 14.79
CA ALA A 111 26.75 -5.44 13.35
C ALA A 111 26.69 -6.90 12.89
N HIS A 112 27.41 -7.80 13.57
CA HIS A 112 27.37 -9.23 13.28
C HIS A 112 25.98 -9.82 13.55
N LYS A 113 25.35 -9.49 14.69
CA LYS A 113 24.00 -9.96 15.03
C LYS A 113 22.95 -9.48 14.02
N ILE A 114 22.97 -8.20 13.65
CA ILE A 114 22.05 -7.61 12.67
C ILE A 114 22.32 -8.16 11.28
N GLY A 115 23.59 -8.23 10.86
CA GLY A 115 23.96 -8.81 9.57
C GLY A 115 23.55 -10.27 9.43
N SER A 116 23.70 -11.09 10.48
CA SER A 116 23.23 -12.48 10.50
C SER A 116 21.72 -12.58 10.36
N ARG A 117 20.95 -11.76 11.09
CA ARG A 117 19.48 -11.70 10.96
C ARG A 117 19.05 -11.27 9.57
N MET A 118 19.71 -10.26 9.00
CA MET A 118 19.39 -9.74 7.68
C MET A 118 19.71 -10.77 6.58
N LYS A 119 20.80 -11.51 6.72
CA LYS A 119 21.14 -12.64 5.85
C LYS A 119 20.08 -13.73 5.89
N LYS A 120 19.61 -14.10 7.10
CA LYS A 120 18.55 -15.11 7.27
C LYS A 120 17.24 -14.63 6.64
N LEU A 121 16.86 -13.37 6.86
CA LEU A 121 15.68 -12.77 6.26
C LEU A 121 15.78 -12.73 4.72
N ASN A 122 16.94 -12.41 4.17
CA ASN A 122 17.18 -12.45 2.74
C ASN A 122 17.03 -13.84 2.12
N GLN A 123 17.45 -14.89 2.83
CA GLN A 123 17.24 -16.27 2.39
C GLN A 123 15.74 -16.60 2.39
N ARG A 124 15.03 -16.25 3.45
CA ARG A 124 13.58 -16.44 3.55
C ARG A 124 12.81 -15.70 2.45
N LEU A 125 13.17 -14.45 2.14
CA LEU A 125 12.59 -13.70 1.02
C LEU A 125 12.91 -14.33 -0.34
N GLU A 126 14.07 -14.97 -0.51
CA GLU A 126 14.38 -15.72 -1.73
C GLU A 126 13.48 -16.92 -1.90
N GLU A 127 13.23 -17.67 -0.82
CA GLU A 127 12.33 -18.84 -0.84
C GLU A 127 10.88 -18.44 -1.13
N ILE A 128 10.43 -17.32 -0.55
CA ILE A 128 9.10 -16.74 -0.83
C ILE A 128 9.01 -16.31 -2.29
N LYS A 129 10.03 -15.63 -2.82
CA LYS A 129 10.10 -15.22 -4.23
C LYS A 129 10.16 -16.43 -5.18
N LYS A 130 10.86 -17.49 -4.82
CA LYS A 130 10.96 -18.70 -5.65
C LYS A 130 9.61 -19.39 -5.78
N ARG A 131 8.88 -19.58 -4.67
CA ARG A 131 7.52 -20.14 -4.70
C ARG A 131 6.54 -19.23 -5.44
N SER A 132 6.75 -17.92 -5.44
CA SER A 132 5.89 -17.01 -6.18
C SER A 132 5.92 -17.23 -7.70
N LEU A 133 6.99 -17.83 -8.23
CA LEU A 133 7.11 -18.19 -9.64
C LEU A 133 6.13 -19.29 -10.05
N GLU A 134 5.76 -20.18 -9.12
CA GLU A 134 4.83 -21.29 -9.37
C GLU A 134 3.41 -20.78 -9.64
N PHE A 135 3.07 -19.58 -9.14
CA PHE A 135 1.77 -18.95 -9.37
C PHE A 135 1.68 -18.14 -10.67
N GLY A 136 2.79 -18.03 -11.43
CA GLY A 136 2.81 -17.31 -12.71
C GLY A 136 2.52 -15.81 -12.58
N PHE A 137 2.90 -15.20 -11.45
CA PHE A 137 2.79 -13.75 -11.27
C PHE A 137 3.69 -13.01 -12.26
N ILE A 138 3.15 -11.95 -12.86
CA ILE A 138 3.88 -11.12 -13.81
C ILE A 138 4.51 -9.95 -13.05
N ASN A 139 5.78 -9.67 -13.32
CA ASN A 139 6.42 -8.45 -12.81
C ASN A 139 5.87 -7.24 -13.60
N LEU A 140 5.00 -6.45 -12.98
CA LEU A 140 4.34 -5.31 -13.62
C LEU A 140 5.31 -4.26 -14.20
N ASN A 141 6.56 -4.19 -13.72
CA ASN A 141 7.55 -3.22 -14.23
C ASN A 141 8.05 -3.55 -15.65
N LEU A 142 7.80 -4.75 -16.18
CA LEU A 142 8.25 -5.15 -17.52
C LEU A 142 7.17 -5.01 -18.60
N TYR A 143 5.94 -4.64 -18.24
CA TYR A 143 4.78 -4.74 -19.14
C TYR A 143 3.89 -3.49 -19.13
N GLU A 144 4.48 -2.29 -19.10
CA GLU A 144 3.70 -1.06 -19.30
C GLU A 144 3.03 -0.96 -20.69
N ASP A 145 3.34 -1.84 -21.65
CA ASP A 145 2.89 -1.67 -23.04
C ASP A 145 1.80 -2.66 -23.55
N GLN A 146 1.53 -3.78 -22.89
CA GLN A 146 0.63 -4.81 -23.48
C GLN A 146 -0.24 -5.57 -22.48
N SER A 147 -1.19 -4.91 -21.81
CA SER A 147 -2.38 -5.64 -21.28
C SER A 147 -3.52 -4.72 -20.84
N ARG A 148 -4.14 -4.04 -21.81
CA ARG A 148 -5.52 -3.53 -21.68
C ARG A 148 -6.59 -4.64 -21.79
N ARG A 149 -6.21 -5.92 -21.71
CA ARG A 149 -7.11 -7.06 -22.02
C ARG A 149 -6.94 -8.29 -21.12
N VAL A 150 -6.63 -8.13 -19.84
CA VAL A 150 -6.90 -9.21 -18.89
C VAL A 150 -8.29 -8.95 -18.34
N ALA A 151 -9.23 -9.81 -18.76
CA ALA A 151 -10.60 -9.82 -18.29
C ALA A 151 -10.59 -9.77 -16.76
N SER A 152 -10.96 -8.62 -16.22
CA SER A 152 -11.39 -8.51 -14.83
C SER A 152 -12.47 -9.57 -14.67
N SER A 153 -12.22 -10.56 -13.81
CA SER A 153 -13.31 -11.24 -13.12
C SER A 153 -14.12 -10.11 -12.50
N ARG A 154 -15.24 -9.77 -13.14
CA ARG A 154 -16.13 -8.73 -12.65
C ARG A 154 -16.40 -9.09 -11.19
N PRO A 155 -16.01 -8.26 -10.20
CA PRO A 155 -16.57 -8.43 -8.87
C PRO A 155 -18.08 -8.45 -9.08
N ALA A 156 -18.76 -9.42 -8.45
CA ALA A 156 -20.21 -9.61 -8.56
C ALA A 156 -20.87 -8.27 -8.83
N SER A 157 -21.48 -8.12 -10.01
CA SER A 157 -21.99 -6.85 -10.53
C SER A 157 -22.71 -6.14 -9.38
N ARG A 158 -22.06 -5.15 -8.77
CA ARG A 158 -22.65 -4.45 -7.63
C ARG A 158 -23.67 -3.53 -8.25
N GLU A 159 -24.87 -4.04 -8.39
CA GLU A 159 -25.97 -3.34 -9.00
C GLU A 159 -26.70 -2.53 -7.93
N THR A 160 -26.96 -1.28 -8.27
CA THR A 160 -27.89 -0.43 -7.53
C THR A 160 -29.19 -0.43 -8.31
N SER A 161 -30.28 -0.88 -7.68
CA SER A 161 -31.63 -0.69 -8.21
C SER A 161 -32.16 0.67 -7.75
N GLY A 162 -33.14 1.20 -8.49
CA GLY A 162 -33.90 2.38 -8.07
C GLY A 162 -35.06 2.05 -7.11
N GLU A 163 -35.19 0.79 -6.70
CA GLU A 163 -36.24 0.35 -5.79
C GLU A 163 -35.81 0.68 -4.36
N LEU A 164 -36.61 1.52 -3.70
CA LEU A 164 -36.36 1.98 -2.34
C LEU A 164 -37.39 1.34 -1.41
N ASP A 165 -36.91 0.72 -0.34
CA ASP A 165 -37.76 0.31 0.78
C ASP A 165 -37.89 1.49 1.76
N GLU A 166 -39.02 2.20 1.69
CA GLU A 166 -39.32 3.34 2.55
C GLU A 166 -39.32 2.97 4.04
N SER A 167 -39.59 1.70 4.38
CA SER A 167 -39.58 1.24 5.78
C SER A 167 -38.18 1.13 6.38
N SER A 168 -37.16 1.03 5.52
CA SER A 168 -35.73 0.99 5.90
C SER A 168 -35.09 2.38 5.99
N LEU A 169 -35.83 3.46 5.66
CA LEU A 169 -35.34 4.82 5.66
C LEU A 169 -35.39 5.43 7.07
N VAL A 170 -34.22 5.73 7.64
CA VAL A 170 -34.11 6.26 9.01
C VAL A 170 -33.22 7.49 9.06
N GLY A 171 -33.71 8.59 9.64
CA GLY A 171 -32.92 9.81 9.86
C GLY A 171 -33.78 11.07 9.82
N GLU A 172 -33.61 11.94 10.81
CA GLU A 172 -34.44 13.14 10.99
C GLU A 172 -34.28 14.17 9.87
N LYS A 173 -33.11 14.19 9.19
CA LYS A 173 -32.79 15.14 8.12
C LYS A 173 -33.11 14.65 6.72
N ILE A 174 -33.51 13.38 6.56
CA ILE A 174 -33.70 12.80 5.23
C ILE A 174 -34.77 13.54 4.44
N GLU A 175 -35.88 13.88 5.09
CA GLU A 175 -36.95 14.64 4.43
C GLU A 175 -36.51 16.05 4.03
N GLU A 176 -35.73 16.72 4.88
CA GLU A 176 -35.20 18.07 4.60
C GLU A 176 -34.21 18.03 3.43
N ASP A 177 -33.25 17.11 3.46
CA ASP A 177 -32.25 16.93 2.41
C ASP A 177 -32.89 16.50 1.07
N THR A 178 -33.95 15.67 1.12
CA THR A 178 -34.72 15.29 -0.07
C THR A 178 -35.45 16.51 -0.66
N ARG A 179 -36.09 17.33 0.17
CA ARG A 179 -36.75 18.56 -0.28
C ARG A 179 -35.76 19.54 -0.90
N ASN A 180 -34.61 19.74 -0.25
CA ASN A 180 -33.54 20.61 -0.75
C ASN A 180 -33.00 20.12 -2.11
N LEU A 181 -32.80 18.80 -2.26
CA LEU A 181 -32.36 18.23 -3.54
C LEU A 181 -33.43 18.38 -4.63
N VAL A 182 -34.70 18.17 -4.31
CA VAL A 182 -35.81 18.39 -5.25
C VAL A 182 -35.86 19.86 -5.68
N GLU A 183 -35.76 20.79 -4.73
CA GLU A 183 -35.74 22.23 -5.02
C GLU A 183 -34.55 22.61 -5.91
N MET A 184 -33.36 22.05 -5.67
CA MET A 184 -32.20 22.26 -6.54
C MET A 184 -32.40 21.70 -7.95
N LEU A 185 -33.07 20.54 -8.08
CA LEU A 185 -33.35 19.89 -9.36
C LEU A 185 -34.46 20.59 -10.16
N THR A 186 -35.43 21.22 -9.47
CA THR A 186 -36.58 21.90 -10.07
C THR A 186 -36.46 23.41 -10.13
N ALA A 187 -35.42 23.99 -9.51
CA ALA A 187 -35.13 25.42 -9.59
C ALA A 187 -34.92 25.82 -11.05
N GLU A 188 -35.89 26.56 -11.58
CA GLU A 188 -35.77 27.25 -12.87
C GLU A 188 -34.80 28.42 -12.69
N ASP A 189 -33.73 28.45 -13.49
CA ASP A 189 -32.78 29.55 -13.48
C ASP A 189 -33.48 30.78 -14.11
N PRO A 190 -33.81 31.85 -13.35
CA PRO A 190 -34.59 32.99 -13.85
C PRO A 190 -33.80 33.84 -14.85
N THR A 191 -32.53 33.52 -15.07
CA THR A 191 -31.67 34.18 -16.04
C THR A 191 -31.11 33.15 -17.02
N LYS A 192 -31.80 32.94 -18.16
CA LYS A 192 -31.21 32.85 -19.51
C LYS A 192 -32.09 32.02 -20.46
N ASN A 193 -32.33 32.61 -21.63
CA ASN A 193 -33.05 32.02 -22.75
C ASN A 193 -32.36 30.76 -23.31
N GLU A 194 -33.21 29.78 -23.60
CA GLU A 194 -33.19 28.80 -24.70
C GLU A 194 -31.92 27.97 -25.00
N ASN A 195 -32.19 26.64 -25.01
CA ASN A 195 -31.59 25.57 -25.79
C ASN A 195 -30.40 24.81 -25.17
N ASN A 196 -30.77 23.67 -24.56
CA ASN A 196 -29.94 22.47 -24.37
C ASN A 196 -28.76 22.55 -23.39
N LYS A 197 -29.01 22.99 -22.15
CA LYS A 197 -28.03 22.87 -21.06
C LYS A 197 -28.42 21.73 -20.11
N ILE A 198 -27.57 20.70 -20.06
CA ILE A 198 -27.69 19.57 -19.12
C ILE A 198 -27.21 20.05 -17.75
N ILE A 199 -28.08 19.97 -16.75
CA ILE A 199 -27.74 20.26 -15.35
C ILE A 199 -27.18 18.96 -14.74
N VAL A 200 -25.99 19.05 -14.15
CA VAL A 200 -25.30 17.91 -13.53
C VAL A 200 -25.12 18.18 -12.05
N PHE A 201 -25.67 17.28 -11.22
CA PHE A 201 -25.45 17.29 -9.78
C PHE A 201 -24.52 16.15 -9.39
N ALA A 202 -23.56 16.44 -8.54
CA ALA A 202 -22.64 15.44 -8.01
C ALA A 202 -23.06 15.05 -6.60
N ILE A 203 -23.26 13.75 -6.40
CA ILE A 203 -23.42 13.16 -5.07
C ILE A 203 -22.06 12.60 -4.65
N VAL A 204 -21.50 13.13 -3.57
CA VAL A 204 -20.18 12.78 -3.08
C VAL A 204 -20.29 12.31 -1.63
N GLY A 205 -19.67 11.18 -1.32
CA GLY A 205 -19.63 10.67 0.05
C GLY A 205 -18.68 9.49 0.17
N VAL A 206 -18.33 9.16 1.41
CA VAL A 206 -17.65 7.89 1.71
C VAL A 206 -18.63 6.72 1.52
N GLY A 207 -18.12 5.50 1.31
CA GLY A 207 -18.97 4.33 1.08
C GLY A 207 -20.06 4.18 2.14
N GLY A 208 -21.32 4.20 1.71
CA GLY A 208 -22.50 4.13 2.60
C GLY A 208 -23.06 5.49 3.04
N ILE A 209 -22.49 6.61 2.60
CA ILE A 209 -22.95 7.97 2.91
C ILE A 209 -23.11 8.78 1.62
N ILE A 210 -24.14 9.62 1.56
CA ILE A 210 -24.49 10.48 0.43
C ILE A 210 -24.49 11.94 0.92
N LEU A 211 -23.73 12.82 0.26
CA LEU A 211 -23.86 14.28 0.39
C LEU A 211 -24.04 14.89 -1.00
N VAL A 212 -24.99 15.81 -1.14
CA VAL A 212 -25.25 16.51 -2.40
C VAL A 212 -24.39 17.79 -2.43
N LYS A 213 -23.66 18.01 -3.52
CA LYS A 213 -22.95 19.27 -3.73
C LYS A 213 -23.56 20.03 -4.93
N PRO A 214 -23.95 21.31 -4.76
CA PRO A 214 -24.42 22.13 -5.89
C PRO A 214 -23.29 22.37 -6.91
N PRO A 215 -23.66 22.72 -8.16
CA PRO A 215 -22.71 23.04 -9.24
C PRO A 215 -21.79 24.22 -8.92
#